data_AF-A0A248KKY4-F1
#
_entry.id   AF-A0A248KKY4-F1
#
_cell.length_a   1.000
_cell.length_b   1.000
_cell.length_c   1.000
_cell.angle_alpha   90.00
_cell.angle_beta   90.00
_cell.angle_gamma   90.00
#
_symmetry.space_group_name_H-M   'P 1'
#
loop_
_entity.id
_entity.type
_entity.pdbx_description
1 polymer ?
#
loop_
_entity_poly.entity_id
_entity_poly.type
_entity_poly.pdbx_seq_one_letter_code
_entity_poly.pdbx_strand_id
1 'polypeptide(L)'
;MLRDFIDDSWPRQQLATVLSSLPDDVRAAVKATEIDYHPGFANHPHIVALPGHKKWIEYDLVGTGYGWTALPCYLADEISGRLSWAISATGNEVEAITSRVSWQWMPDSRVMDSANSINLLGLMAANQTTDGATLSVFERWAEQRQLRFRAIQDRQRLASLFYSSYDWLCKTPNLLGRRLHYQSQVPDSVSQAQQVLHMDTRSANWLQAWQPLIPADDPAQGQEQRQLIRLEKEAACFLAANAVQTLREIMPRITCPDDSLELLFAAWRNAEVYSQMFSRVTSAMVDLLWRDRYGDDSLPADVLIQHQNQLLRYVDTLERWLTSPPAGSPLFLPLLLSPQRLARFARSLTESEYTQHKK
;
A
#
# COMPACT_ATOMS: atom_id res chain seq x y z
N MET A 1 3.77 6.85 -27.53
CA MET A 1 2.96 6.88 -26.29
C MET A 1 3.49 8.02 -25.44
N LEU A 2 2.59 8.86 -24.92
CA LEU A 2 2.90 9.92 -23.98
C LEU A 2 2.39 9.50 -22.60
N ARG A 3 3.29 9.46 -21.62
CA ARG A 3 3.00 8.99 -20.28
C ARG A 3 2.60 10.14 -19.37
N ASP A 4 1.60 9.90 -18.54
CA ASP A 4 1.24 10.80 -17.45
C ASP A 4 2.35 10.80 -16.38
N PHE A 5 3.28 11.74 -16.52
CA PHE A 5 4.36 11.97 -15.58
C PHE A 5 4.09 13.29 -14.84
N ILE A 6 3.79 13.17 -13.56
CA ILE A 6 3.57 14.31 -12.67
C ILE A 6 4.88 14.48 -11.88
N ASP A 7 5.49 15.64 -12.02
CA ASP A 7 6.54 16.17 -11.14
C ASP A 7 6.06 17.53 -10.61
N ASP A 8 6.75 18.09 -9.61
CA ASP A 8 6.44 19.37 -8.97
C ASP A 8 6.38 20.54 -9.99
N SER A 9 6.95 20.34 -11.18
CA SER A 9 6.97 21.28 -12.31
C SER A 9 5.90 21.03 -13.39
N TRP A 10 5.10 19.96 -13.28
CA TRP A 10 4.15 19.50 -14.32
C TRP A 10 2.70 19.44 -13.81
N PRO A 11 1.89 20.50 -14.00
CA PRO A 11 0.47 20.49 -13.65
C PRO A 11 -0.30 19.40 -14.39
N ARG A 12 -1.23 18.72 -13.70
CA ARG A 12 -2.07 17.64 -14.27
C ARG A 12 -2.77 18.01 -15.59
N GLN A 13 -3.13 19.29 -15.78
CA GLN A 13 -3.78 19.79 -17.00
C GLN A 13 -2.87 19.84 -18.25
N GLN A 14 -1.54 19.71 -18.09
CA GLN A 14 -0.62 19.73 -19.22
C GLN A 14 -0.73 18.46 -20.09
N LEU A 15 -1.07 17.30 -19.53
CA LEU A 15 -1.17 16.08 -20.35
C LEU A 15 -2.23 16.21 -21.45
N ALA A 16 -3.44 16.66 -21.10
CA ALA A 16 -4.52 16.87 -22.07
C ALA A 16 -4.14 17.91 -23.13
N THR A 17 -3.50 19.01 -22.70
CA THR A 17 -3.05 20.08 -23.59
C THR A 17 -2.01 19.57 -24.59
N VAL A 18 -1.00 18.84 -24.12
CA VAL A 18 0.04 18.28 -24.99
C VAL A 18 -0.55 17.25 -25.95
N LEU A 19 -1.39 16.32 -25.45
CA LEU A 19 -2.04 15.31 -26.29
C LEU A 19 -2.85 15.92 -27.43
N SER A 20 -3.57 17.02 -27.18
CA SER A 20 -4.36 17.71 -28.22
C SER A 20 -3.52 18.32 -29.35
N SER A 21 -2.22 18.53 -29.13
CA SER A 21 -1.28 19.04 -30.13
C SER A 21 -0.51 17.93 -30.87
N LEU A 22 -0.68 16.68 -30.44
CA LEU A 22 -0.01 15.52 -31.00
C LEU A 22 -0.92 14.78 -31.99
N PRO A 23 -0.35 13.99 -32.92
CA PRO A 23 -1.16 13.20 -33.84
C PRO A 23 -2.04 12.15 -33.13
N ASP A 24 -3.14 11.76 -33.76
CA ASP A 24 -4.13 10.80 -33.23
C ASP A 24 -3.53 9.41 -32.93
N ASP A 25 -2.36 9.08 -33.50
CA ASP A 25 -1.65 7.83 -33.24
C ASP A 25 -0.85 7.83 -31.92
N VAL A 26 -0.80 8.95 -31.21
CA VAL A 26 -0.18 9.05 -29.90
C VAL A 26 -1.16 8.58 -28.83
N ARG A 27 -0.78 7.49 -28.15
CA ARG A 27 -1.52 6.92 -27.03
C ARG A 27 -1.20 7.66 -25.74
N ALA A 28 -2.21 7.89 -24.92
CA ALA A 28 -2.04 8.34 -23.55
C ALA A 28 -1.78 7.13 -22.64
N ALA A 29 -0.62 7.07 -21.99
CA ALA A 29 -0.39 6.09 -20.93
C ALA A 29 -0.74 6.69 -19.57
N VAL A 30 -1.73 6.11 -18.92
CA VAL A 30 -2.34 6.62 -17.69
C VAL A 30 -2.25 5.55 -16.62
N LYS A 31 -1.81 5.93 -15.41
CA LYS A 31 -1.77 5.03 -14.26
C LYS A 31 -3.19 4.55 -13.92
N ALA A 32 -3.34 3.33 -13.41
CA ALA A 32 -4.65 2.80 -13.02
C ALA A 32 -5.27 3.53 -11.81
N THR A 33 -4.44 4.21 -11.01
CA THR A 33 -4.84 4.91 -9.78
C THR A 33 -4.37 6.36 -9.83
N GLU A 34 -5.09 7.25 -9.14
CA GLU A 34 -4.73 8.67 -9.05
C GLU A 34 -3.41 8.90 -8.29
N ILE A 35 -3.13 8.11 -7.25
CA ILE A 35 -1.89 8.20 -6.47
C ILE A 35 -1.00 7.01 -6.80
N ASP A 36 0.05 7.22 -7.59
CA ASP A 36 1.23 6.32 -7.73
C ASP A 36 1.00 4.83 -7.40
N TYR A 37 0.01 4.20 -8.05
CA TYR A 37 -0.31 2.78 -7.93
C TYR A 37 -0.78 2.29 -6.54
N HIS A 38 -1.35 3.16 -5.71
CA HIS A 38 -1.78 2.81 -4.35
C HIS A 38 -3.09 2.02 -4.36
N PRO A 39 -3.11 0.78 -3.83
CA PRO A 39 -4.33 -0.02 -3.72
C PRO A 39 -5.38 0.66 -2.84
N GLY A 40 -6.64 0.50 -3.19
CA GLY A 40 -7.77 1.10 -2.47
C GLY A 40 -7.99 2.59 -2.76
N PHE A 41 -7.22 3.22 -3.64
CA PHE A 41 -7.44 4.62 -4.04
C PHE A 41 -8.27 4.78 -5.32
N ALA A 42 -8.75 5.99 -5.60
CA ALA A 42 -9.59 6.24 -6.76
C ALA A 42 -8.91 5.91 -8.10
N ASN A 43 -9.72 5.60 -9.11
CA ASN A 43 -9.26 5.49 -10.49
C ASN A 43 -8.66 6.81 -10.97
N HIS A 44 -7.67 6.75 -11.85
CA HIS A 44 -7.06 7.96 -12.36
C HIS A 44 -8.06 8.75 -13.24
N PRO A 45 -8.31 10.05 -12.97
CA PRO A 45 -9.35 10.82 -13.67
C PRO A 45 -9.08 10.98 -15.18
N HIS A 46 -7.81 11.04 -15.59
CA HIS A 46 -7.42 11.07 -17.01
C HIS A 46 -7.82 9.82 -17.81
N ILE A 47 -8.25 8.74 -17.16
CA ILE A 47 -8.80 7.58 -17.88
C ILE A 47 -10.06 7.98 -18.65
N VAL A 48 -10.89 8.88 -18.12
CA VAL A 48 -12.12 9.34 -18.80
C VAL A 48 -12.02 10.77 -19.33
N ALA A 49 -11.12 11.59 -18.77
CA ALA A 49 -11.00 13.01 -19.12
C ALA A 49 -10.16 13.29 -20.39
N LEU A 50 -9.71 12.25 -21.11
CA LEU A 50 -8.90 12.37 -22.34
C LEU A 50 -9.64 11.77 -23.55
N PRO A 51 -10.75 12.37 -24.01
CA PRO A 51 -11.55 11.81 -25.11
C PRO A 51 -10.77 11.82 -26.44
N GLY A 52 -11.05 10.85 -27.32
CA GLY A 52 -10.49 10.80 -28.68
C GLY A 52 -9.09 10.17 -28.79
N HIS A 53 -8.40 9.94 -27.66
CA HIS A 53 -7.10 9.26 -27.65
C HIS A 53 -7.21 7.82 -27.16
N LYS A 54 -6.52 6.91 -27.84
CA LYS A 54 -6.30 5.55 -27.37
C LYS A 54 -5.46 5.54 -26.09
N LYS A 55 -5.82 4.67 -25.15
CA LYS A 55 -5.29 4.65 -23.78
C LYS A 55 -4.54 3.37 -23.49
N TRP A 56 -3.38 3.52 -22.86
CA TRP A 56 -2.63 2.43 -22.26
C TRP A 56 -2.77 2.55 -20.74
N ILE A 57 -3.41 1.57 -20.10
CA ILE A 57 -3.61 1.59 -18.65
C ILE A 57 -2.42 0.93 -17.99
N GLU A 58 -1.71 1.68 -17.15
CA GLU A 58 -0.53 1.20 -16.44
C GLU A 58 -0.87 0.67 -15.05
N TYR A 59 -0.47 -0.57 -14.79
CA TYR A 59 -0.41 -1.15 -13.46
C TYR A 59 1.04 -1.24 -12.99
N ASP A 60 1.24 -1.14 -11.68
CA ASP A 60 2.50 -1.51 -11.05
C ASP A 60 2.25 -2.77 -10.24
N LEU A 61 2.85 -3.89 -10.65
CA LEU A 61 2.74 -5.16 -9.92
C LEU A 61 3.90 -5.38 -8.94
N VAL A 62 5.01 -4.66 -9.10
CA VAL A 62 6.14 -4.64 -8.15
C VAL A 62 5.70 -3.99 -6.84
N GLY A 63 4.85 -2.97 -6.96
CA GLY A 63 4.24 -2.32 -5.82
C GLY A 63 5.10 -1.27 -5.18
N THR A 64 5.57 -0.31 -5.99
CA THR A 64 6.27 0.90 -5.51
C THR A 64 5.46 1.68 -4.47
N GLY A 65 4.13 1.64 -4.57
CA GLY A 65 3.19 2.19 -3.59
C GLY A 65 2.69 1.19 -2.54
N TYR A 66 3.04 -0.11 -2.63
CA TYR A 66 2.47 -1.13 -1.74
C TYR A 66 3.42 -2.27 -1.28
N GLY A 67 4.70 -2.00 -1.12
CA GLY A 67 5.61 -2.89 -0.38
C GLY A 67 6.61 -3.67 -1.22
N TRP A 68 6.83 -3.27 -2.47
CA TRP A 68 7.99 -3.66 -3.28
C TRP A 68 8.21 -5.18 -3.38
N THR A 69 7.13 -5.95 -3.54
CA THR A 69 7.11 -7.43 -3.53
C THR A 69 7.61 -8.09 -2.22
N ALA A 70 8.03 -7.34 -1.22
CA ALA A 70 8.43 -7.82 0.10
C ALA A 70 7.24 -8.00 1.05
N LEU A 71 6.11 -7.35 0.75
CA LEU A 71 4.85 -7.44 1.47
C LEU A 71 3.78 -8.12 0.61
N PRO A 72 2.87 -8.91 1.21
CA PRO A 72 1.80 -9.56 0.48
C PRO A 72 0.73 -8.53 0.12
N CYS A 73 0.29 -8.54 -1.13
CA CYS A 73 -0.89 -7.79 -1.56
C CYS A 73 -1.53 -8.45 -2.77
N TYR A 74 -2.75 -8.96 -2.59
CA TYR A 74 -3.59 -9.48 -3.66
C TYR A 74 -4.37 -8.34 -4.31
N LEU A 75 -4.23 -8.18 -5.63
CA LEU A 75 -4.83 -7.10 -6.39
C LEU A 75 -5.77 -7.57 -7.49
N ALA A 76 -5.95 -8.86 -7.71
CA ALA A 76 -6.69 -9.35 -8.88
C ALA A 76 -8.12 -8.82 -8.97
N ASP A 77 -8.85 -8.77 -7.85
CA ASP A 77 -10.22 -8.25 -7.81
C ASP A 77 -10.26 -6.75 -8.12
N GLU A 78 -9.32 -5.99 -7.54
CA GLU A 78 -9.20 -4.56 -7.82
C GLU A 78 -8.83 -4.31 -9.30
N ILE A 79 -7.84 -5.05 -9.83
CA ILE A 79 -7.43 -4.97 -11.24
C ILE A 79 -8.63 -5.23 -12.15
N SER A 80 -9.40 -6.29 -11.89
CA SER A 80 -10.60 -6.65 -12.63
C SER A 80 -11.65 -5.55 -12.59
N GLY A 81 -11.99 -5.04 -11.41
CA GLY A 81 -12.96 -3.96 -11.25
C GLY A 81 -12.56 -2.67 -11.95
N ARG A 82 -11.28 -2.27 -11.84
CA ARG A 82 -10.75 -1.07 -12.49
C ARG A 82 -10.76 -1.18 -14.01
N LEU A 83 -10.34 -2.33 -14.54
CA LEU A 83 -10.28 -2.54 -15.98
C LEU A 83 -11.69 -2.60 -16.59
N SER A 84 -12.61 -3.31 -15.93
CA SER A 84 -14.02 -3.35 -16.32
C SER A 84 -14.64 -1.94 -16.37
N TRP A 85 -14.40 -1.15 -15.32
CA TRP A 85 -14.82 0.25 -15.29
C TRP A 85 -14.18 1.07 -16.42
N ALA A 86 -12.86 0.97 -16.64
CA ALA A 86 -12.16 1.76 -17.64
C ALA A 86 -12.63 1.45 -19.06
N ILE A 87 -12.83 0.18 -19.41
CA ILE A 87 -13.34 -0.24 -20.71
C ILE A 87 -14.76 0.30 -20.92
N SER A 88 -15.63 0.15 -19.91
CA SER A 88 -17.01 0.65 -19.96
C SER A 88 -17.08 2.17 -20.09
N ALA A 89 -16.30 2.90 -19.29
CA ALA A 89 -16.36 4.35 -19.21
C ALA A 89 -15.72 5.06 -20.43
N THR A 90 -14.87 4.38 -21.19
CA THR A 90 -14.14 4.97 -22.32
C THR A 90 -14.60 4.47 -23.69
N GLY A 91 -15.67 3.66 -23.77
CA GLY A 91 -16.22 3.21 -25.05
C GLY A 91 -15.22 2.49 -25.96
N ASN A 92 -14.34 1.65 -25.38
CA ASN A 92 -13.25 0.92 -26.06
C ASN A 92 -12.06 1.78 -26.55
N GLU A 93 -11.77 2.89 -25.87
CA GLU A 93 -10.51 3.62 -26.08
C GLU A 93 -9.31 2.98 -25.38
N VAL A 94 -9.52 2.06 -24.43
CA VAL A 94 -8.45 1.23 -23.87
C VAL A 94 -7.90 0.28 -24.94
N GLU A 95 -6.67 0.54 -25.39
CA GLU A 95 -5.99 -0.22 -26.44
C GLU A 95 -5.05 -1.28 -25.86
N ALA A 96 -4.38 -0.96 -24.75
CA ALA A 96 -3.42 -1.86 -24.12
C ALA A 96 -3.39 -1.71 -22.60
N ILE A 97 -2.89 -2.76 -21.95
CA ILE A 97 -2.58 -2.78 -20.53
C ILE A 97 -1.08 -2.98 -20.41
N THR A 98 -0.42 -2.12 -19.66
CA THR A 98 1.01 -2.26 -19.34
C THR A 98 1.17 -2.54 -17.86
N SER A 99 2.18 -3.33 -17.50
CA SER A 99 2.44 -3.70 -16.12
C SER A 99 3.92 -3.65 -15.81
N ARG A 100 4.28 -2.99 -14.70
CA ARG A 100 5.62 -3.08 -14.13
C ARG A 100 5.76 -4.40 -13.37
N VAL A 101 6.68 -5.25 -13.81
CA VAL A 101 6.98 -6.57 -13.19
C VAL A 101 8.37 -6.63 -12.55
N SER A 102 9.20 -5.62 -12.80
CA SER A 102 10.49 -5.37 -12.14
C SER A 102 10.72 -3.87 -12.00
N TRP A 103 11.51 -3.46 -11.00
CA TRP A 103 11.85 -2.06 -10.79
C TRP A 103 13.34 -1.85 -11.05
N GLN A 104 13.67 -0.94 -11.98
CA GLN A 104 15.05 -0.70 -12.43
C GLN A 104 16.06 -0.38 -11.31
N TRP A 105 15.59 0.21 -10.21
CA TRP A 105 16.42 0.55 -9.04
C TRP A 105 16.56 -0.62 -8.06
N MET A 106 15.77 -1.67 -8.22
CA MET A 106 15.74 -2.88 -7.40
C MET A 106 15.55 -4.11 -8.31
N PRO A 107 16.57 -4.51 -9.10
CA PRO A 107 16.46 -5.58 -10.09
C PRO A 107 16.12 -6.96 -9.50
N ASP A 108 16.38 -7.14 -8.21
CA ASP A 108 16.04 -8.35 -7.43
C ASP A 108 14.58 -8.34 -6.95
N SER A 109 13.85 -7.22 -7.10
CA SER A 109 12.41 -7.11 -6.86
C SER A 109 11.65 -7.47 -8.13
N ARG A 110 11.51 -8.77 -8.37
CA ARG A 110 10.71 -9.32 -9.46
C ARG A 110 9.42 -9.88 -8.90
N VAL A 111 8.30 -9.52 -9.53
CA VAL A 111 6.98 -10.00 -9.11
C VAL A 111 6.91 -11.53 -9.15
N MET A 112 7.62 -12.15 -10.10
CA MET A 112 7.53 -13.59 -10.41
C MET A 112 8.11 -14.44 -9.28
N ASP A 113 9.08 -13.85 -8.59
CA ASP A 113 9.86 -14.45 -7.52
C ASP A 113 9.32 -14.03 -6.14
N SER A 114 8.03 -13.68 -6.06
CA SER A 114 7.39 -13.16 -4.86
C SER A 114 5.99 -13.74 -4.62
N ALA A 115 5.49 -13.50 -3.40
CA ALA A 115 4.11 -13.79 -3.02
C ALA A 115 3.07 -13.08 -3.92
N ASN A 116 3.44 -11.96 -4.55
CA ASN A 116 2.55 -11.18 -5.39
C ASN A 116 2.48 -11.69 -6.85
N SER A 117 3.17 -12.77 -7.19
CA SER A 117 3.11 -13.41 -8.53
C SER A 117 1.69 -13.79 -8.95
N ILE A 118 0.81 -14.06 -7.99
CA ILE A 118 -0.63 -14.29 -8.22
C ILE A 118 -1.32 -13.12 -8.96
N ASN A 119 -0.83 -11.89 -8.81
CA ASN A 119 -1.43 -10.72 -9.46
C ASN A 119 -1.21 -10.71 -10.98
N LEU A 120 -0.20 -11.42 -11.50
CA LEU A 120 -0.11 -11.64 -12.96
C LEU A 120 -1.30 -12.43 -13.48
N LEU A 121 -1.69 -13.48 -12.75
CA LEU A 121 -2.85 -14.29 -13.13
C LEU A 121 -4.13 -13.47 -13.02
N GLY A 122 -4.21 -12.60 -12.00
CA GLY A 122 -5.27 -11.61 -11.89
C GLY A 122 -5.36 -10.67 -13.09
N LEU A 123 -4.23 -10.10 -13.51
CA LEU A 123 -4.15 -9.22 -14.69
C LEU A 123 -4.53 -9.95 -15.98
N MET A 124 -4.03 -11.17 -16.18
CA MET A 124 -4.37 -12.00 -17.31
C MET A 124 -5.87 -12.35 -17.34
N ALA A 125 -6.44 -12.72 -16.19
CA ALA A 125 -7.85 -13.05 -16.06
C ALA A 125 -8.75 -11.82 -16.31
N ALA A 126 -8.35 -10.64 -15.85
CA ALA A 126 -9.09 -9.39 -16.09
C ALA A 126 -9.08 -8.98 -17.57
N ASN A 127 -7.96 -9.20 -18.27
CA ASN A 127 -7.82 -8.82 -19.68
C ASN A 127 -8.54 -9.79 -20.64
N GLN A 128 -8.73 -11.03 -20.23
CA GLN A 128 -9.49 -12.00 -21.02
C GLN A 128 -10.98 -11.83 -20.68
N THR A 129 -11.79 -11.32 -21.61
CA THR A 129 -13.25 -11.60 -21.65
C THR A 129 -13.43 -13.09 -21.89
N THR A 130 -13.12 -13.90 -20.88
CA THR A 130 -13.19 -15.35 -20.99
C THR A 130 -14.59 -15.76 -20.58
N ASP A 131 -15.47 -15.86 -21.58
CA ASP A 131 -16.52 -16.86 -21.57
C ASP A 131 -15.86 -18.22 -21.22
N GLY A 132 -16.21 -18.78 -20.05
CA GLY A 132 -15.89 -20.17 -19.70
C GLY A 132 -14.74 -20.42 -18.70
N ALA A 133 -14.15 -19.40 -18.08
CA ALA A 133 -13.17 -19.59 -17.00
C ALA A 133 -13.81 -20.12 -15.70
N THR A 134 -13.79 -21.44 -15.49
CA THR A 134 -14.39 -22.09 -14.28
C THR A 134 -13.57 -21.94 -13.00
N LEU A 135 -12.24 -21.73 -13.09
CA LEU A 135 -11.35 -21.62 -11.92
C LEU A 135 -11.07 -20.17 -11.53
N SER A 136 -11.12 -19.89 -10.23
CA SER A 136 -10.72 -18.60 -9.65
C SER A 136 -9.21 -18.34 -9.83
N VAL A 137 -8.78 -17.09 -9.68
CA VAL A 137 -7.36 -16.70 -9.79
C VAL A 137 -6.49 -17.49 -8.80
N PHE A 138 -6.98 -17.69 -7.57
CA PHE A 138 -6.27 -18.49 -6.58
C PHE A 138 -6.14 -19.96 -6.98
N GLU A 139 -7.20 -20.59 -7.49
CA GLU A 139 -7.13 -22.00 -7.92
C GLU A 139 -6.13 -22.18 -9.06
N ARG A 140 -6.11 -21.25 -10.04
CA ARG A 140 -5.10 -21.27 -11.11
C ARG A 140 -3.67 -21.13 -10.56
N TRP A 141 -3.46 -20.24 -9.59
CA TRP A 141 -2.17 -20.07 -8.94
C TRP A 141 -1.75 -21.35 -8.20
N ALA A 142 -2.66 -21.94 -7.43
CA ALA A 142 -2.39 -23.17 -6.69
C ALA A 142 -2.07 -24.35 -7.61
N GLU A 143 -2.76 -24.47 -8.76
CA GLU A 143 -2.47 -25.47 -9.79
C GLU A 143 -1.12 -25.24 -10.47
N GLN A 144 -0.79 -23.99 -10.84
CA GLN A 144 0.50 -23.65 -11.44
C GLN A 144 1.68 -23.95 -10.52
N ARG A 145 1.50 -23.74 -9.21
CA ARG A 145 2.48 -24.10 -8.16
C ARG A 145 2.39 -25.55 -7.71
N GLN A 146 1.50 -26.34 -8.33
CA GLN A 146 1.28 -27.77 -8.04
C GLN A 146 1.03 -28.05 -6.54
N LEU A 147 0.33 -27.16 -5.86
CA LEU A 147 0.03 -27.30 -4.45
C LEU A 147 -0.90 -28.49 -4.21
N ARG A 148 -0.55 -29.35 -3.25
CA ARG A 148 -1.42 -30.44 -2.81
C ARG A 148 -1.81 -30.22 -1.36
N PHE A 149 -3.11 -30.16 -1.11
CA PHE A 149 -3.67 -29.90 0.21
C PHE A 149 -4.12 -31.22 0.85
N ARG A 150 -3.77 -31.43 2.12
CA ARG A 150 -4.28 -32.57 2.89
C ARG A 150 -5.79 -32.48 3.13
N ALA A 151 -6.33 -31.27 3.28
CA ALA A 151 -7.75 -31.01 3.47
C ALA A 151 -8.22 -29.79 2.66
N ILE A 152 -9.48 -29.81 2.21
CA ILE A 152 -10.11 -28.68 1.49
C ILE A 152 -10.10 -27.40 2.33
N GLN A 153 -10.21 -27.52 3.66
CA GLN A 153 -10.16 -26.38 4.58
C GLN A 153 -8.80 -25.67 4.54
N ASP A 154 -7.69 -26.40 4.40
CA ASP A 154 -6.35 -25.78 4.32
C ASP A 154 -6.22 -24.94 3.05
N ARG A 155 -6.83 -25.39 1.94
CA ARG A 155 -6.92 -24.63 0.69
C ARG A 155 -7.72 -23.33 0.87
N GLN A 156 -8.89 -23.40 1.48
CA GLN A 156 -9.72 -22.23 1.76
C GLN A 156 -9.01 -21.24 2.68
N ARG A 157 -8.35 -21.73 3.74
CA ARG A 157 -7.57 -20.89 4.65
C ARG A 157 -6.43 -20.20 3.91
N LEU A 158 -5.69 -20.89 3.05
CA LEU A 158 -4.63 -20.28 2.24
C LEU A 158 -5.18 -19.20 1.29
N ALA A 159 -6.30 -19.46 0.61
CA ALA A 159 -6.96 -18.49 -0.26
C ALA A 159 -7.35 -17.21 0.52
N SER A 160 -7.93 -17.37 1.71
CA SER A 160 -8.31 -16.25 2.58
C SER A 160 -7.13 -15.36 2.98
N LEU A 161 -5.91 -15.92 3.06
CA LEU A 161 -4.71 -15.10 3.32
C LEU A 161 -4.36 -14.19 2.13
N PHE A 162 -4.57 -14.64 0.89
CA PHE A 162 -4.38 -13.74 -0.25
C PHE A 162 -5.42 -12.63 -0.21
N TYR A 163 -6.70 -12.94 -0.05
CA TYR A 163 -7.76 -11.93 -0.03
C TYR A 163 -7.59 -10.93 1.12
N SER A 164 -7.22 -11.39 2.31
CA SER A 164 -7.01 -10.49 3.46
C SER A 164 -5.79 -9.59 3.33
N SER A 165 -4.80 -9.95 2.50
CA SER A 165 -3.61 -9.11 2.28
C SER A 165 -3.94 -7.75 1.65
N TYR A 166 -4.98 -7.69 0.82
CA TYR A 166 -5.49 -6.42 0.27
C TYR A 166 -5.97 -5.49 1.39
N ASP A 167 -6.83 -6.01 2.25
CA ASP A 167 -7.44 -5.26 3.34
C ASP A 167 -6.39 -4.82 4.37
N TRP A 168 -5.47 -5.74 4.71
CA TRP A 168 -4.34 -5.47 5.57
C TRP A 168 -3.47 -4.32 5.04
N LEU A 169 -3.12 -4.36 3.76
CA LEU A 169 -2.31 -3.32 3.15
C LEU A 169 -3.06 -1.99 3.10
N CYS A 170 -4.34 -1.97 2.73
CA CYS A 170 -5.12 -0.72 2.68
C CYS A 170 -5.21 -0.04 4.05
N LYS A 171 -5.14 -0.81 5.14
CA LYS A 171 -5.16 -0.32 6.52
C LYS A 171 -3.79 0.04 7.07
N THR A 172 -2.71 -0.65 6.69
CA THR A 172 -1.46 -0.55 7.45
C THR A 172 -0.75 0.81 7.31
N PRO A 173 -0.40 1.28 6.10
CA PRO A 173 0.35 2.50 5.91
C PRO A 173 -0.52 3.73 5.66
N ASN A 174 -1.85 3.58 5.73
CA ASN A 174 -2.83 4.65 5.60
C ASN A 174 -3.51 4.92 6.95
N LEU A 175 -4.29 5.98 7.10
CA LEU A 175 -5.18 6.18 8.25
C LEU A 175 -6.50 6.80 7.78
N LEU A 176 -7.64 6.15 8.06
CA LEU A 176 -8.96 6.63 7.64
C LEU A 176 -9.04 6.98 6.14
N GLY A 177 -8.36 6.19 5.31
CA GLY A 177 -8.30 6.42 3.86
C GLY A 177 -7.37 7.54 3.39
N ARG A 178 -6.49 8.06 4.27
CA ARG A 178 -5.41 8.99 3.91
C ARG A 178 -4.07 8.29 3.94
N ARG A 179 -3.16 8.70 3.06
CA ARG A 179 -1.82 8.13 2.96
C ARG A 179 -0.90 8.66 4.07
N LEU A 180 -0.25 7.77 4.82
CA LEU A 180 0.79 8.11 5.82
C LEU A 180 2.15 7.53 5.41
N HIS A 181 2.42 7.38 4.12
CA HIS A 181 3.67 6.79 3.66
C HIS A 181 4.14 7.42 2.37
N TYR A 182 5.43 7.28 2.08
CA TYR A 182 6.03 7.64 0.80
C TYR A 182 6.73 6.41 0.24
N GLN A 183 6.30 5.95 -0.93
CA GLN A 183 6.83 4.72 -1.57
C GLN A 183 6.88 3.52 -0.59
N SER A 184 5.77 3.24 0.09
CA SER A 184 5.67 2.19 1.13
C SER A 184 6.63 2.28 2.31
N GLN A 185 7.33 3.39 2.51
CA GLN A 185 8.13 3.61 3.72
C GLN A 185 7.41 4.57 4.65
N VAL A 186 7.68 4.45 5.96
CA VAL A 186 7.26 5.47 6.93
C VAL A 186 7.76 6.86 6.51
N PRO A 187 7.10 7.97 6.89
CA PRO A 187 7.63 9.30 6.63
C PRO A 187 9.02 9.46 7.27
N ASP A 188 9.91 10.23 6.64
CA ASP A 188 11.26 10.48 7.13
C ASP A 188 11.29 11.50 8.29
N SER A 189 10.25 12.32 8.37
CA SER A 189 10.06 13.35 9.40
C SER A 189 8.57 13.65 9.59
N VAL A 190 8.24 14.33 10.69
CA VAL A 190 6.90 14.91 10.94
C VAL A 190 6.46 15.81 9.78
N SER A 191 7.36 16.64 9.26
CA SER A 191 7.05 17.53 8.13
C SER A 191 6.64 16.73 6.88
N GLN A 192 7.36 15.66 6.54
CA GLN A 192 6.97 14.79 5.44
C GLN A 192 5.64 14.07 5.72
N ALA A 193 5.40 13.64 6.96
CA ALA A 193 4.14 13.00 7.36
C ALA A 193 2.95 13.95 7.18
N GLN A 194 3.09 15.20 7.64
CA GLN A 194 2.09 16.24 7.43
C GLN A 194 1.89 16.52 5.95
N GLN A 195 2.95 16.64 5.16
CA GLN A 195 2.85 16.84 3.71
C GLN A 195 2.01 15.74 3.05
N VAL A 196 2.32 14.45 3.31
CA VAL A 196 1.58 13.35 2.66
C VAL A 196 0.12 13.23 3.12
N LEU A 197 -0.19 13.62 4.36
CA LEU A 197 -1.56 13.63 4.88
C LEU A 197 -2.43 14.76 4.32
N HIS A 198 -1.81 15.88 3.95
CA HIS A 198 -2.49 17.05 3.37
C HIS A 198 -2.53 17.03 1.84
N MET A 199 -1.91 16.04 1.19
CA MET A 199 -2.12 15.84 -0.24
C MET A 199 -3.61 15.53 -0.46
N ASP A 200 -4.25 16.30 -1.34
CA ASP A 200 -5.69 16.18 -1.67
C ASP A 200 -5.94 14.92 -2.49
N THR A 201 -5.75 13.79 -1.83
CA THR A 201 -5.71 12.48 -2.45
C THR A 201 -6.27 11.48 -1.47
N ARG A 202 -7.50 11.04 -1.75
CA ARG A 202 -8.36 10.30 -0.82
C ARG A 202 -8.59 8.89 -1.33
N SER A 203 -8.61 7.92 -0.43
CA SER A 203 -8.92 6.54 -0.82
C SER A 203 -10.38 6.40 -1.24
N ALA A 204 -10.72 5.23 -1.80
CA ALA A 204 -12.10 4.84 -2.09
C ALA A 204 -12.96 4.67 -0.82
N ASN A 205 -12.41 4.84 0.39
CA ASN A 205 -13.19 5.03 1.60
C ASN A 205 -13.62 6.50 1.75
N TRP A 206 -14.49 6.94 0.84
CA TRP A 206 -14.87 8.35 0.67
C TRP A 206 -15.41 8.99 1.95
N LEU A 207 -16.26 8.28 2.71
CA LEU A 207 -16.88 8.80 3.93
C LEU A 207 -15.84 9.30 4.95
N GLN A 208 -14.78 8.54 5.14
CA GLN A 208 -13.75 8.84 6.14
C GLN A 208 -12.65 9.74 5.58
N ALA A 209 -12.31 9.60 4.29
CA ALA A 209 -11.23 10.35 3.68
C ALA A 209 -11.60 11.82 3.38
N TRP A 210 -12.89 12.14 3.20
CA TRP A 210 -13.36 13.50 2.87
C TRP A 210 -13.52 14.45 4.05
N GLN A 211 -13.67 13.92 5.27
CA GLN A 211 -13.74 14.76 6.46
C GLN A 211 -12.40 15.46 6.72
N PRO A 212 -12.35 16.59 7.42
CA PRO A 212 -11.10 17.08 7.98
C PRO A 212 -10.52 16.05 8.96
N LEU A 213 -9.21 15.81 8.91
CA LEU A 213 -8.53 14.96 9.88
C LEU A 213 -8.29 15.76 11.16
N ILE A 214 -8.89 15.30 12.26
CA ILE A 214 -8.85 15.93 13.59
C ILE A 214 -9.28 17.41 13.47
N PRO A 215 -10.58 17.66 13.20
CA PRO A 215 -11.11 19.00 12.95
C PRO A 215 -10.94 19.93 14.16
N ALA A 216 -10.40 21.13 13.95
CA ALA A 216 -10.13 22.08 15.04
C ALA A 216 -11.41 22.59 15.74
N ASP A 217 -12.54 22.59 15.03
CA ASP A 217 -13.84 23.09 15.45
C ASP A 217 -14.77 22.01 16.04
N ASP A 218 -14.39 20.73 15.96
CA ASP A 218 -15.16 19.62 16.51
C ASP A 218 -14.29 18.60 17.27
N PRO A 219 -13.96 18.87 18.55
CA PRO A 219 -13.19 17.96 19.40
C PRO A 219 -13.83 16.58 19.58
N ALA A 220 -15.16 16.48 19.51
CA ALA A 220 -15.87 15.21 19.66
C ALA A 220 -15.64 14.31 18.44
N GLN A 221 -15.78 14.87 17.22
CA GLN A 221 -15.43 14.18 15.99
C GLN A 221 -13.93 13.84 15.94
N GLY A 222 -13.05 14.74 16.40
CA GLY A 222 -11.63 14.44 16.52
C GLY A 222 -11.36 13.21 17.40
N GLN A 223 -12.07 13.10 18.53
CA GLN A 223 -11.90 11.98 19.45
C GLN A 223 -12.43 10.67 18.86
N GLU A 224 -13.55 10.71 18.13
CA GLU A 224 -14.07 9.57 17.37
C GLU A 224 -13.04 9.10 16.33
N GLN A 225 -12.48 10.03 15.55
CA GLN A 225 -11.46 9.71 14.56
C GLN A 225 -10.21 9.07 15.21
N ARG A 226 -9.76 9.54 16.37
CA ARG A 226 -8.66 8.90 17.13
C ARG A 226 -8.97 7.45 17.47
N GLN A 227 -10.19 7.17 17.93
CA GLN A 227 -10.63 5.81 18.25
C GLN A 227 -10.70 4.92 17.00
N LEU A 228 -11.25 5.43 15.90
CA LEU A 228 -11.32 4.71 14.63
C LEU A 228 -9.93 4.39 14.08
N ILE A 229 -8.99 5.35 14.13
CA ILE A 229 -7.60 5.13 13.72
C ILE A 229 -6.95 4.04 14.58
N ARG A 230 -7.12 4.09 15.91
CA ARG A 230 -6.59 3.06 16.80
C ARG A 230 -7.12 1.67 16.43
N LEU A 231 -8.43 1.55 16.24
CA LEU A 231 -9.07 0.29 15.83
C LEU A 231 -8.56 -0.20 14.46
N GLU A 232 -8.36 0.70 13.51
CA GLU A 232 -7.79 0.36 12.20
C GLU A 232 -6.36 -0.21 12.33
N LYS A 233 -5.52 0.37 13.20
CA LYS A 233 -4.16 -0.15 13.47
C LYS A 233 -4.19 -1.48 14.21
N GLU A 234 -5.07 -1.64 15.19
CA GLU A 234 -5.25 -2.90 15.91
C GLU A 234 -5.70 -4.01 14.96
N ALA A 235 -6.66 -3.72 14.07
CA ALA A 235 -7.11 -4.65 13.03
C ALA A 235 -5.98 -5.02 12.06
N ALA A 236 -5.19 -4.06 11.59
CA ALA A 236 -4.04 -4.32 10.72
C ALA A 236 -3.00 -5.24 11.37
N CYS A 237 -2.61 -4.95 12.63
CA CYS A 237 -1.71 -5.81 13.39
C CYS A 237 -2.29 -7.22 13.59
N PHE A 238 -3.58 -7.32 13.91
CA PHE A 238 -4.27 -8.60 14.07
C PHE A 238 -4.28 -9.41 12.78
N LEU A 239 -4.60 -8.80 11.63
CA LEU A 239 -4.60 -9.47 10.32
C LEU A 239 -3.24 -10.09 10.02
N ALA A 240 -2.15 -9.33 10.21
CA ALA A 240 -0.80 -9.83 9.97
C ALA A 240 -0.40 -10.97 10.93
N ALA A 241 -0.64 -10.80 12.23
CA ALA A 241 -0.32 -11.84 13.22
C ALA A 241 -1.13 -13.13 12.99
N ASN A 242 -2.43 -12.99 12.69
CA ASN A 242 -3.30 -14.12 12.39
C ASN A 242 -2.90 -14.83 11.09
N ALA A 243 -2.45 -14.09 10.08
CA ALA A 243 -1.96 -14.67 8.83
C ALA A 243 -0.69 -15.50 9.06
N VAL A 244 0.28 -14.97 9.80
CA VAL A 244 1.48 -15.71 10.20
C VAL A 244 1.13 -16.98 10.97
N GLN A 245 0.22 -16.89 11.93
CA GLN A 245 -0.21 -18.04 12.74
C GLN A 245 -0.93 -19.09 11.88
N THR A 246 -1.83 -18.65 11.00
CA THR A 246 -2.53 -19.54 10.06
C THR A 246 -1.54 -20.27 9.14
N LEU A 247 -0.53 -19.58 8.60
CA LEU A 247 0.50 -20.20 7.77
C LEU A 247 1.29 -21.26 8.54
N ARG A 248 1.73 -20.96 9.77
CA ARG A 248 2.42 -21.96 10.62
C ARG A 248 1.59 -23.23 10.81
N GLU A 249 0.29 -23.09 10.93
CA GLU A 249 -0.62 -24.23 11.12
C GLU A 249 -0.87 -25.03 9.84
N ILE A 250 -1.00 -24.38 8.69
CA ILE A 250 -1.41 -25.05 7.44
C ILE A 250 -0.23 -25.47 6.57
N MET A 251 0.91 -24.76 6.59
CA MET A 251 2.07 -25.08 5.75
C MET A 251 2.54 -26.54 5.86
N PRO A 252 2.64 -27.16 7.06
CA PRO A 252 3.03 -28.57 7.18
C PRO A 252 2.05 -29.56 6.55
N ARG A 253 0.83 -29.10 6.19
CA ARG A 253 -0.25 -29.89 5.59
C ARG A 253 -0.42 -29.64 4.09
N ILE A 254 0.47 -28.83 3.51
CA ILE A 254 0.47 -28.48 2.09
C ILE A 254 1.80 -28.95 1.50
N THR A 255 1.73 -29.79 0.47
CA THR A 255 2.90 -30.10 -0.34
C THR A 255 3.07 -28.99 -1.38
N CYS A 256 4.24 -28.36 -1.39
CA CYS A 256 4.65 -27.35 -2.35
C CYS A 256 6.03 -27.75 -2.89
N PRO A 257 6.21 -27.91 -4.22
CA PRO A 257 7.48 -28.35 -4.80
C PRO A 257 8.52 -27.23 -4.93
N ASP A 258 8.12 -25.97 -4.77
CA ASP A 258 8.98 -24.79 -4.84
C ASP A 258 8.90 -23.96 -3.54
N ASP A 259 9.62 -22.84 -3.50
CA ASP A 259 9.72 -22.00 -2.31
C ASP A 259 8.51 -21.05 -2.14
N SER A 260 7.41 -21.22 -2.91
CA SER A 260 6.27 -20.28 -2.91
C SER A 260 5.64 -20.09 -1.53
N LEU A 261 5.52 -21.16 -0.73
CA LEU A 261 4.98 -21.06 0.63
C LEU A 261 5.97 -20.40 1.60
N GLU A 262 7.27 -20.60 1.40
CA GLU A 262 8.31 -19.92 2.19
C GLU A 262 8.31 -18.42 1.89
N LEU A 263 8.25 -18.03 0.62
CA LEU A 263 8.12 -16.63 0.18
C LEU A 263 6.87 -15.95 0.74
N LEU A 264 5.72 -16.65 0.71
CA LEU A 264 4.47 -16.12 1.29
C LEU A 264 4.57 -15.97 2.81
N PHE A 265 5.20 -16.93 3.49
CA PHE A 265 5.43 -16.85 4.92
C PHE A 265 6.36 -15.69 5.29
N ALA A 266 7.46 -15.51 4.55
CA ALA A 266 8.36 -14.39 4.71
C ALA A 266 7.64 -13.05 4.52
N ALA A 267 6.83 -12.93 3.46
CA ALA A 267 6.05 -11.73 3.19
C ALA A 267 5.11 -11.38 4.36
N TRP A 268 4.39 -12.37 4.91
CA TRP A 268 3.52 -12.13 6.08
C TRP A 268 4.27 -11.85 7.38
N ARG A 269 5.46 -12.44 7.58
CA ARG A 269 6.33 -12.08 8.70
C ARG A 269 6.86 -10.65 8.59
N ASN A 270 7.20 -10.21 7.38
CA ASN A 270 7.58 -8.83 7.11
C ASN A 270 6.38 -7.89 7.30
N ALA A 271 5.18 -8.29 6.89
CA ALA A 271 3.93 -7.57 7.13
C ALA A 271 3.63 -7.35 8.62
N GLU A 272 3.91 -8.34 9.48
CA GLU A 272 3.73 -8.21 10.93
C GLU A 272 4.63 -7.12 11.53
N VAL A 273 5.91 -7.08 11.14
CA VAL A 273 6.86 -6.04 11.57
C VAL A 273 6.48 -4.68 10.98
N TYR A 274 6.10 -4.64 9.70
CA TYR A 274 5.63 -3.45 9.02
C TYR A 274 4.40 -2.83 9.71
N SER A 275 3.44 -3.66 10.12
CA SER A 275 2.23 -3.23 10.83
C SER A 275 2.54 -2.58 12.17
N GLN A 276 3.45 -3.21 12.92
CA GLN A 276 3.92 -2.70 14.20
C GLN A 276 4.66 -1.36 14.07
N MET A 277 5.47 -1.21 13.03
CA MET A 277 6.18 0.04 12.72
C MET A 277 5.17 1.16 12.43
N PHE A 278 4.25 0.93 11.49
CA PHE A 278 3.26 1.93 11.08
C PHE A 278 2.24 2.26 12.17
N SER A 279 1.86 1.29 13.01
CA SER A 279 1.00 1.52 14.17
C SER A 279 1.60 2.57 15.12
N ARG A 280 2.89 2.46 15.43
CA ARG A 280 3.60 3.41 16.31
C ARG A 280 3.74 4.79 15.68
N VAL A 281 4.11 4.85 14.41
CA VAL A 281 4.20 6.12 13.66
C VAL A 281 2.84 6.81 13.59
N THR A 282 1.77 6.04 13.34
CA THR A 282 0.40 6.57 13.32
C THR A 282 0.00 7.13 14.67
N SER A 283 0.22 6.39 15.76
CA SER A 283 -0.11 6.88 17.11
C SER A 283 0.61 8.18 17.45
N ALA A 284 1.91 8.28 17.14
CA ALA A 284 2.69 9.49 17.36
C ALA A 284 2.14 10.69 16.54
N MET A 285 1.81 10.46 15.26
CA MET A 285 1.24 11.50 14.39
C MET A 285 -0.14 11.95 14.85
N VAL A 286 -0.99 11.03 15.29
CA VAL A 286 -2.34 11.34 15.77
C VAL A 286 -2.30 12.19 17.04
N ASP A 287 -1.42 11.85 17.98
CA ASP A 287 -1.28 12.61 19.22
C ASP A 287 -0.63 13.99 18.99
N LEU A 288 0.32 14.07 18.05
CA LEU A 288 0.88 15.36 17.61
C LEU A 288 -0.20 16.24 17.00
N LEU A 289 -0.97 15.73 16.04
CA LEU A 289 -2.06 16.47 15.39
C LEU A 289 -3.14 16.89 16.41
N TRP A 290 -3.42 16.06 17.41
CA TRP A 290 -4.32 16.40 18.50
C TRP A 290 -3.81 17.59 19.30
N ARG A 291 -2.54 17.57 19.71
CA ARG A 291 -1.92 18.68 20.45
C ARG A 291 -1.90 19.97 19.63
N ASP A 292 -1.54 19.88 18.35
CA ASP A 292 -1.53 21.02 17.41
C ASP A 292 -2.93 21.66 17.25
N ARG A 293 -4.01 20.88 17.37
CA ARG A 293 -5.39 21.33 17.15
C ARG A 293 -6.07 21.85 18.41
N TYR A 294 -5.79 21.25 19.57
CA TYR A 294 -6.52 21.53 20.82
C TYR A 294 -5.64 22.11 21.93
N GLY A 295 -4.36 22.35 21.67
CA GLY A 295 -3.41 22.99 22.59
C GLY A 295 -2.60 22.01 23.43
N ASP A 296 -1.55 22.53 24.07
CA ASP A 296 -0.55 21.73 24.78
C ASP A 296 -1.09 20.99 26.00
N ASP A 297 -2.14 21.51 26.66
CA ASP A 297 -2.78 20.89 27.82
C ASP A 297 -3.74 19.74 27.46
N SER A 298 -3.96 19.48 26.16
CA SER A 298 -4.90 18.45 25.68
C SER A 298 -4.38 17.01 25.84
N LEU A 299 -3.07 16.85 26.08
CA LEU A 299 -2.38 15.60 26.35
C LEU A 299 -1.28 15.82 27.40
N PRO A 300 -0.76 14.76 28.04
CA PRO A 300 0.41 14.90 28.92
C PRO A 300 1.60 15.55 28.20
N ALA A 301 2.29 16.47 28.87
CA ALA A 301 3.38 17.24 28.28
C ALA A 301 4.55 16.37 27.74
N ASP A 302 4.73 15.17 28.31
CA ASP A 302 5.78 14.22 27.92
C ASP A 302 5.34 13.23 26.83
N VAL A 303 4.11 13.31 26.30
CA VAL A 303 3.56 12.33 25.35
C VAL A 303 4.42 12.16 24.09
N LEU A 304 4.93 13.25 23.52
CA LEU A 304 5.79 13.19 22.32
C LEU A 304 7.16 12.59 22.64
N ILE A 305 7.70 12.86 23.83
CA ILE A 305 8.95 12.25 24.32
C ILE A 305 8.74 10.74 24.53
N GLN A 306 7.59 10.33 25.05
CA GLN A 306 7.24 8.92 25.19
C GLN A 306 7.17 8.23 23.82
N HIS A 307 6.50 8.83 22.83
CA HIS A 307 6.44 8.31 21.46
C HIS A 307 7.82 8.22 20.82
N GLN A 308 8.65 9.25 20.95
CA GLN A 308 10.04 9.24 20.47
C GLN A 308 10.82 8.07 21.08
N ASN A 309 10.77 7.90 22.40
CA ASN A 309 11.47 6.80 23.08
C ASN A 309 10.95 5.43 22.65
N GLN A 310 9.64 5.27 22.46
CA GLN A 310 9.05 4.02 21.97
C GLN A 310 9.49 3.69 20.54
N LEU A 311 9.54 4.69 19.65
CA LEU A 311 10.00 4.52 18.28
C LEU A 311 11.49 4.18 18.24
N LEU A 312 12.34 4.87 19.01
CA LEU A 312 13.76 4.58 19.09
C LEU A 312 14.04 3.17 19.64
N ARG A 313 13.30 2.70 20.65
CA ARG A 313 13.39 1.29 21.07
C ARG A 313 12.93 0.30 20.00
N TYR A 314 11.99 0.72 19.15
CA TYR A 314 11.53 -0.10 18.04
C TYR A 314 12.55 -0.14 16.89
N VAL A 315 13.36 0.92 16.70
CA VAL A 315 14.53 0.92 15.79
C VAL A 315 15.47 -0.24 16.16
N ASP A 316 15.82 -0.41 17.44
CA ASP A 316 16.68 -1.52 17.89
C ASP A 316 16.03 -2.90 17.65
N THR A 317 14.71 -2.99 17.76
CA THR A 317 13.96 -4.21 17.43
C THR A 317 14.00 -4.49 15.93
N LEU A 318 13.88 -3.46 15.10
CA LEU A 318 13.91 -3.56 13.65
C LEU A 318 15.30 -3.92 13.13
N GLU A 319 16.35 -3.32 13.68
CA GLU A 319 17.74 -3.68 13.38
C GLU A 319 18.00 -5.15 13.68
N ARG A 320 17.62 -5.64 14.87
CA ARG A 320 17.76 -7.06 15.22
C ARG A 320 16.98 -7.97 14.28
N TRP A 321 15.74 -7.61 13.93
CA TRP A 321 14.94 -8.36 12.96
C TRP A 321 15.65 -8.48 11.60
N LEU A 322 16.25 -7.39 11.12
CA LEU A 322 16.92 -7.33 9.83
C LEU A 322 18.29 -8.04 9.81
N THR A 323 18.89 -8.36 10.97
CA THR A 323 20.13 -9.16 11.00
C THR A 323 19.89 -10.61 10.60
N SER A 324 18.68 -11.13 10.81
CA SER A 324 18.30 -12.51 10.48
C SER A 324 16.82 -12.55 10.06
N PRO A 325 16.49 -12.03 8.87
CA PRO A 325 15.12 -12.05 8.39
C PRO A 325 14.69 -13.49 8.05
N PRO A 326 13.37 -13.77 8.01
CA PRO A 326 12.86 -15.08 7.60
C PRO A 326 13.43 -15.50 6.24
N ALA A 327 13.73 -16.79 6.06
CA ALA A 327 14.05 -17.38 4.77
C ALA A 327 12.96 -17.01 3.74
N GLY A 328 13.37 -16.68 2.51
CA GLY A 328 12.50 -16.11 1.48
C GLY A 328 12.32 -14.59 1.54
N SER A 329 12.88 -13.88 2.54
CA SER A 329 12.87 -12.41 2.54
C SER A 329 13.82 -11.83 1.50
N PRO A 330 13.42 -10.75 0.79
CA PRO A 330 14.28 -10.15 -0.23
C PRO A 330 15.46 -9.38 0.37
N LEU A 331 16.57 -9.31 -0.37
CA LEU A 331 17.81 -8.61 0.05
C LEU A 331 17.61 -7.11 0.29
N PHE A 332 16.64 -6.49 -0.39
CA PHE A 332 16.31 -5.08 -0.25
C PHE A 332 15.37 -4.78 0.92
N LEU A 333 14.98 -5.77 1.73
CA LEU A 333 14.11 -5.57 2.89
C LEU A 333 14.58 -4.46 3.84
N PRO A 334 15.89 -4.26 4.12
CA PRO A 334 16.38 -3.15 4.93
C PRO A 334 16.08 -1.76 4.36
N LEU A 335 15.86 -1.65 3.04
CA LEU A 335 15.41 -0.39 2.44
C LEU A 335 13.96 -0.13 2.80
N LEU A 336 13.07 -1.12 2.65
CA LEU A 336 11.65 -0.97 2.97
C LEU A 336 11.42 -0.74 4.47
N LEU A 337 12.03 -1.58 5.30
CA LEU A 337 11.95 -1.55 6.75
C LEU A 337 13.10 -0.74 7.37
N SER A 338 13.38 0.46 6.86
CA SER A 338 14.59 1.21 7.24
C SER A 338 14.58 1.69 8.71
N PRO A 339 15.48 1.15 9.58
CA PRO A 339 15.61 1.64 10.95
C PRO A 339 16.11 3.09 11.01
N GLN A 340 16.98 3.48 10.08
CA GLN A 340 17.51 4.84 10.01
C GLN A 340 16.41 5.86 9.71
N ARG A 341 15.50 5.52 8.79
CA ARG A 341 14.34 6.36 8.44
C ARG A 341 13.38 6.49 9.62
N LEU A 342 13.09 5.39 10.31
CA LEU A 342 12.29 5.42 11.54
C LEU A 342 12.93 6.26 12.65
N ALA A 343 14.26 6.18 12.82
CA ALA A 343 15.00 6.98 13.80
C ALA A 343 14.95 8.48 13.47
N ARG A 344 15.07 8.87 12.20
CA ARG A 344 14.90 10.27 11.77
C ARG A 344 13.49 10.79 12.06
N PHE A 345 12.46 9.99 11.74
CA PHE A 345 11.09 10.33 12.10
C PHE A 345 10.93 10.54 13.61
N ALA A 346 11.41 9.61 14.42
CA ALA A 346 11.31 9.68 15.88
C ALA A 346 11.98 10.94 16.47
N ARG A 347 13.17 11.31 15.97
CA ARG A 347 13.88 12.53 16.41
C ARG A 347 13.14 13.81 16.01
N SER A 348 12.51 13.81 14.83
CA SER A 348 11.76 14.97 14.34
C SER A 348 10.52 15.33 15.19
N LEU A 349 10.00 14.40 15.99
CA LEU A 349 8.86 14.66 16.89
C LEU A 349 9.12 15.83 17.84
N THR A 350 10.31 15.89 18.44
CA THR A 350 10.69 16.91 19.43
C THR A 350 11.47 18.07 18.81
N GLU A 351 12.06 17.89 17.62
CA GLU A 351 12.72 18.98 16.88
C GLU A 351 11.69 19.97 16.31
N SER A 352 10.47 19.50 16.03
CA SER A 352 9.37 20.35 15.53
C SER A 352 8.98 21.46 16.52
N GLU A 353 9.07 21.21 17.84
CA GLU A 353 8.81 22.18 18.90
C GLU A 353 9.81 23.35 18.89
N TYR A 354 11.08 23.08 18.55
CA TYR A 354 12.12 24.11 18.52
C TYR A 354 11.94 25.14 17.40
N THR A 355 11.12 24.83 16.39
CA THR A 355 10.92 25.72 15.23
C THR A 355 9.73 26.67 15.42
N GLN A 356 8.78 26.34 16.29
CA GLN A 356 7.65 27.22 16.61
C GLN A 356 8.00 28.31 17.65
N HIS A 357 9.00 28.09 18.52
CA HIS A 357 9.49 29.12 19.46
C HIS A 357 10.47 30.14 18.86
N LYS A 358 10.62 30.19 17.53
CA LYS A 358 11.51 31.13 16.81
C LYS A 358 10.81 32.00 15.76
N LYS A 359 9.49 32.10 15.77
CA LYS A 359 8.75 33.07 14.94
C LYS A 359 7.92 34.02 15.78
#